data_AF-A0A1I0IJ07-F1
#
_entry.id   AF-A0A1I0IJ07-F1
#
_cell.length_a   1.000
_cell.length_b   1.000
_cell.length_c   1.000
_cell.angle_alpha   90.00
_cell.angle_beta   90.00
_cell.angle_gamma   90.00
#
_symmetry.space_group_name_H-M   'P 1'
#
loop_
_entity.id
_entity.type
_entity.pdbx_description
1 polymer ?
#
loop_
_entity_poly.entity_id
_entity_poly.type
_entity_poly.pdbx_seq_one_letter_code
_entity_poly.pdbx_strand_id
1 'polypeptide(L)'
;MLVTDISLCQFYREISKRAKNKNYVWIISLIARHADAKEMYEKLEQDWTSIDNLTNDKILFVFSTNLISNSNSFFHTPGRESYVGRMCPFAEMLNGEDIRDNYGDLWNLYDNFDKVDWKQKHSLAITEFAKEYGISEEQLPAIFVWNLQTSRYKIMPLKADENLYQIIKKVIIKLEKLGDEDGELGKNLVDQKEKIWDDVFDEYHGKMEHKKSNAIPAEHEKILKELFRACVRMQGNSAYYGSEENYRNDYIRDMLITGGIDARDQTRQGLSQNGKESGELDLLICENELPVTVIEALNLTCVNKRYIDKHIEKIFNYDPAGNRYNILLSYVTVVDFPAFLKRYMAHIEAQTYPYPLSEVEECAMEEISFTNSTLIKSTYYRSGHKCTLYHVCVLIP
;
A
#
# COMPACT_ATOMS: atom_id res chain seq x y z
N MET A 1 -14.65 -8.30 29.96
CA MET A 1 -13.75 -7.81 28.90
C MET A 1 -13.36 -6.36 29.16
N LEU A 2 -12.22 -6.17 29.81
CA LEU A 2 -11.65 -4.85 30.13
C LEU A 2 -10.94 -4.27 28.90
N VAL A 3 -10.48 -5.11 27.98
CA VAL A 3 -9.80 -4.72 26.74
C VAL A 3 -10.43 -5.42 25.53
N THR A 4 -10.65 -4.70 24.44
CA THR A 4 -11.21 -5.23 23.18
C THR A 4 -10.12 -5.77 22.27
N ASP A 5 -10.25 -7.02 21.83
CA ASP A 5 -9.34 -7.64 20.88
C ASP A 5 -9.40 -6.95 19.51
N ILE A 6 -8.23 -6.64 18.97
CA ILE A 6 -8.06 -6.15 17.60
C ILE A 6 -7.13 -7.08 16.84
N SER A 7 -7.37 -7.22 15.53
CA SER A 7 -6.49 -8.04 14.69
C SER A 7 -5.11 -7.41 14.53
N LEU A 8 -4.14 -8.22 14.12
CA LEU A 8 -2.78 -7.73 13.83
C LEU A 8 -2.82 -6.61 12.79
N CYS A 9 -3.62 -6.75 11.73
CA CYS A 9 -3.82 -5.70 10.72
C CYS A 9 -4.36 -4.40 11.33
N GLN A 10 -5.35 -4.49 12.22
CA GLN A 10 -5.91 -3.31 12.91
C GLN A 10 -4.88 -2.63 13.81
N PHE A 11 -4.07 -3.41 14.53
CA PHE A 11 -2.96 -2.90 15.34
C PHE A 11 -1.97 -2.11 14.48
N TYR A 12 -1.57 -2.67 13.34
CA TYR A 12 -0.65 -2.03 12.40
C TYR A 12 -1.17 -0.70 11.84
N ARG A 13 -2.47 -0.64 11.52
CA ARG A 13 -3.12 0.62 11.09
C ARG A 13 -3.17 1.68 12.19
N GLU A 14 -3.28 1.27 13.45
CA GLU A 14 -3.32 2.20 14.57
C GLU A 14 -1.94 2.68 14.96
N ILE A 15 -0.97 1.76 15.06
CA ILE A 15 0.40 2.07 15.48
C ILE A 15 1.13 2.91 14.42
N SER A 16 0.90 2.69 13.13
CA SER A 16 1.49 3.50 12.06
C SER A 16 1.17 4.99 12.19
N LYS A 17 -0.09 5.31 12.55
CA LYS A 17 -0.51 6.71 12.78
C LYS A 17 0.21 7.34 13.97
N ARG A 18 0.28 6.60 15.09
CA ARG A 18 0.91 7.08 16.32
C ARG A 18 2.42 7.22 16.16
N ALA A 19 3.07 6.23 15.58
CA ALA A 19 4.50 6.22 15.31
C ALA A 19 4.90 7.37 14.37
N LYS A 20 4.10 7.63 13.32
CA LYS A 20 4.31 8.79 12.44
C LYS A 20 4.25 10.13 13.19
N ASN A 21 3.32 10.27 14.15
CA ASN A 21 3.23 11.47 14.99
C ASN A 21 4.42 11.63 15.95
N LYS A 22 5.12 10.55 16.25
CA LYS A 22 6.36 10.54 17.07
C LYS A 22 7.64 10.53 16.23
N ASN A 23 7.55 10.87 14.95
CA ASN A 23 8.67 10.97 14.01
C ASN A 23 9.40 9.66 13.68
N TYR A 24 8.78 8.51 13.97
CA TYR A 24 9.28 7.24 13.43
C TYR A 24 9.18 7.25 11.91
N VAL A 25 10.21 6.72 11.26
CA VAL A 25 10.31 6.62 9.80
C VAL A 25 9.84 5.26 9.33
N TRP A 26 10.23 4.19 10.04
CA TRP A 26 9.88 2.82 9.66
C TRP A 26 9.22 2.06 10.79
N ILE A 27 8.35 1.11 10.43
CA ILE A 27 7.99 -0.03 11.26
C ILE A 27 8.67 -1.25 10.68
N ILE A 28 9.30 -2.07 11.51
CA ILE A 28 9.86 -3.36 11.11
C ILE A 28 9.21 -4.45 11.92
N SER A 29 8.85 -5.56 11.28
CA SER A 29 8.35 -6.72 11.99
C SER A 29 8.77 -8.03 11.40
N LEU A 30 9.08 -8.97 12.29
CA LEU A 30 9.10 -10.38 11.95
C LEU A 30 7.67 -10.88 11.85
N ILE A 31 7.28 -11.40 10.68
CA ILE A 31 6.02 -12.09 10.43
C ILE A 31 6.37 -13.55 10.16
N ALA A 32 6.02 -14.43 11.10
CA ALA A 32 6.32 -15.84 10.97
C ALA A 32 5.36 -16.72 11.76
N ARG A 33 5.17 -17.96 11.28
CA ARG A 33 4.55 -19.01 12.10
C ARG A 33 5.49 -19.30 13.27
N HIS A 34 4.91 -19.57 14.44
CA HIS A 34 5.73 -19.87 15.62
C HIS A 34 6.63 -21.10 15.43
N ALA A 35 6.12 -22.13 14.74
CA ALA A 35 6.88 -23.36 14.50
C ALA A 35 8.13 -23.12 13.63
N ASP A 36 8.05 -22.17 12.69
CA ASP A 36 9.06 -21.99 11.64
C ASP A 36 10.18 -21.01 12.06
N ALA A 37 9.93 -20.18 13.08
CA ALA A 37 10.84 -19.10 13.48
C ALA A 37 11.16 -19.10 14.98
N LYS A 38 10.99 -20.22 15.69
CA LYS A 38 11.22 -20.30 17.13
C LYS A 38 12.62 -19.80 17.54
N GLU A 39 13.67 -20.31 16.89
CA GLU A 39 15.05 -19.90 17.17
C GLU A 39 15.28 -18.40 16.86
N MET A 40 14.62 -17.90 15.82
CA MET A 40 14.70 -16.49 15.42
C MET A 40 14.05 -15.58 16.47
N TYR A 41 12.90 -15.98 17.02
CA TYR A 41 12.25 -15.27 18.13
C TYR A 41 13.13 -15.28 19.39
N GLU A 42 13.68 -16.45 19.78
CA GLU A 42 14.55 -16.57 20.96
C GLU A 42 15.80 -15.68 20.82
N LYS A 43 16.40 -15.63 19.63
CA LYS A 43 17.55 -14.78 19.35
C LYS A 43 17.22 -13.29 19.37
N LEU A 44 16.04 -12.92 18.86
CA LEU A 44 15.56 -11.55 18.91
C LEU A 44 15.34 -11.06 20.33
N GLU A 45 14.79 -11.93 21.19
CA GLU A 45 14.64 -11.65 22.62
C GLU A 45 16.00 -11.48 23.31
N GLN A 46 17.00 -12.28 22.96
CA GLN A 46 18.37 -12.14 23.48
C GLN A 46 19.04 -10.84 23.04
N ASP A 47 18.82 -10.43 21.79
CA ASP A 47 19.44 -9.24 21.20
C ASP A 47 18.62 -7.95 21.44
N TRP A 48 17.53 -8.01 22.23
CA TRP A 48 16.52 -6.95 22.41
C TRP A 48 17.12 -5.57 22.66
N THR A 49 17.96 -5.45 23.69
CA THR A 49 18.62 -4.18 24.06
C THR A 49 19.58 -3.69 22.97
N SER A 50 20.22 -4.60 22.23
CA SER A 50 21.14 -4.23 21.16
C SER A 50 20.38 -3.70 19.94
N ILE A 51 19.23 -4.30 19.61
CA ILE A 51 18.38 -3.83 18.51
C ILE A 51 17.77 -2.48 18.87
N ASP A 52 17.23 -2.31 20.09
CA ASP A 52 16.67 -1.04 20.56
C ASP A 52 17.68 0.12 20.40
N ASN A 53 18.90 -0.06 20.93
CA ASN A 53 19.99 0.91 20.81
C ASN A 53 20.36 1.23 19.34
N LEU A 54 20.25 0.25 18.45
CA LEU A 54 20.59 0.38 17.04
C LEU A 54 19.48 1.09 16.24
N THR A 55 18.22 0.88 16.62
CA THR A 55 17.03 1.40 15.92
C THR A 55 16.59 2.80 16.39
N ASN A 56 16.90 3.14 17.64
CA ASN A 56 16.57 4.40 18.32
C ASN A 56 15.12 4.87 18.04
N ASP A 57 14.92 6.18 17.80
CA ASP A 57 13.64 6.86 17.58
C ASP A 57 13.14 6.81 16.12
N LYS A 58 13.87 6.18 15.20
CA LYS A 58 13.53 6.19 13.75
C LYS A 58 12.88 4.90 13.26
N ILE A 59 13.14 3.78 13.91
CA ILE A 59 12.56 2.48 13.54
C ILE A 59 11.76 1.99 14.73
N LEU A 60 10.46 1.79 14.56
CA LEU A 60 9.63 1.09 15.51
C LEU A 60 9.65 -0.39 15.17
N PHE A 61 10.22 -1.21 16.04
CA PHE A 61 10.19 -2.65 15.82
C PHE A 61 8.97 -3.26 16.51
N VAL A 62 8.18 -4.03 15.76
CA VAL A 62 6.99 -4.74 16.23
C VAL A 62 7.20 -6.24 15.99
N PHE A 63 6.78 -7.11 16.89
CA PHE A 63 6.84 -8.56 16.69
C PHE A 63 5.46 -9.18 16.71
N SER A 64 5.26 -10.18 15.85
CA SER A 64 4.22 -11.18 16.04
C SER A 64 4.77 -12.44 16.67
N THR A 65 4.67 -12.60 17.99
CA THR A 65 5.21 -13.78 18.68
C THR A 65 4.09 -14.67 19.24
N ASN A 66 4.46 -15.86 19.71
CA ASN A 66 3.59 -16.61 20.63
C ASN A 66 3.46 -15.81 21.93
N LEU A 67 2.26 -15.31 22.18
CA LEU A 67 1.74 -14.84 23.46
C LEU A 67 2.79 -14.44 24.50
N ILE A 68 3.25 -13.20 24.45
CA ILE A 68 4.14 -12.68 25.49
C ILE A 68 3.25 -12.12 26.59
N SER A 69 3.17 -12.86 27.71
CA SER A 69 2.20 -12.57 28.77
C SER A 69 2.48 -11.28 29.51
N ASN A 70 3.72 -10.77 29.49
CA ASN A 70 4.15 -9.75 30.44
C ASN A 70 4.29 -8.35 29.84
N SER A 71 4.16 -8.14 28.53
CA SER A 71 4.52 -6.84 27.90
C SER A 71 3.66 -6.41 26.72
N ASN A 72 2.36 -6.74 26.73
CA ASN A 72 1.47 -6.37 25.64
C ASN A 72 1.23 -4.86 25.59
N SER A 73 1.45 -4.29 24.41
CA SER A 73 1.12 -2.90 24.14
C SER A 73 -0.37 -2.80 23.85
N PHE A 74 -1.12 -2.08 24.69
CA PHE A 74 -2.54 -1.82 24.47
C PHE A 74 -2.82 -0.33 24.35
N PHE A 75 -3.82 -0.01 23.55
CA PHE A 75 -4.30 1.34 23.30
C PHE A 75 -5.40 1.68 24.29
N HIS A 76 -5.12 2.61 25.19
CA HIS A 76 -6.06 3.07 26.20
C HIS A 76 -7.20 3.84 25.55
N THR A 77 -8.41 3.72 26.12
CA THR A 77 -9.54 4.54 25.69
C THR A 77 -9.53 5.86 26.46
N PRO A 78 -9.29 7.01 25.81
CA PRO A 78 -9.22 8.30 26.50
C PRO A 78 -10.48 8.57 27.33
N GLY A 79 -10.29 9.04 28.58
CA GLY A 79 -11.38 9.32 29.51
C GLY A 79 -12.01 8.10 30.18
N ARG A 80 -11.41 6.91 30.05
CA ARG A 80 -11.77 5.69 30.79
C ARG A 80 -10.66 5.30 31.77
N GLU A 81 -10.97 4.34 32.64
CA GLU A 81 -9.99 3.69 33.53
C GLU A 81 -8.80 3.12 32.74
N SER A 82 -7.61 3.10 33.33
CA SER A 82 -6.35 2.75 32.66
C SER A 82 -6.34 1.35 32.03
N TYR A 83 -7.19 0.46 32.51
CA TYR A 83 -7.35 -0.92 32.02
C TYR A 83 -8.39 -1.05 30.89
N VAL A 84 -9.01 0.05 30.44
CA VAL A 84 -10.02 0.03 29.36
C VAL A 84 -9.39 0.43 28.03
N GLY A 85 -9.36 -0.49 27.08
CA GLY A 85 -8.62 -0.25 25.83
C GLY A 85 -8.88 -1.26 24.71
N ARG A 86 -7.99 -1.23 23.71
CA ARG A 86 -7.91 -2.18 22.60
C ARG A 86 -6.52 -2.80 22.57
N MET A 87 -6.39 -4.10 22.28
CA MET A 87 -5.07 -4.75 22.19
C MET A 87 -4.99 -5.79 21.08
N CYS A 88 -3.78 -6.01 20.58
CA CYS A 88 -3.46 -7.19 19.79
C CYS A 88 -2.54 -8.10 20.63
N PRO A 89 -2.95 -9.34 20.97
CA PRO A 89 -2.16 -10.25 21.80
C PRO A 89 -0.96 -10.87 21.05
N PHE A 90 -0.79 -10.53 19.78
CA PHE A 90 0.27 -10.99 18.89
C PHE A 90 1.07 -9.80 18.36
N ALA A 91 1.12 -8.70 19.09
CA ALA A 91 1.92 -7.54 18.74
C ALA A 91 2.66 -7.03 19.97
N GLU A 92 3.98 -7.09 19.92
CA GLU A 92 4.84 -6.47 20.93
C GLU A 92 5.76 -5.46 20.26
N MET A 93 6.02 -4.34 20.92
CA MET A 93 6.96 -3.33 20.44
C MET A 93 8.31 -3.51 21.15
N LEU A 94 9.45 -3.39 20.43
CA LEU A 94 10.78 -3.31 21.07
C LEU A 94 10.93 -2.00 21.84
N ASN A 95 10.56 -0.92 21.16
CA ASN A 95 10.78 0.46 21.57
C ASN A 95 9.47 1.25 21.51
N GLY A 96 9.53 2.57 21.67
CA GLY A 96 8.36 3.45 21.57
C GLY A 96 7.46 3.44 22.80
N GLU A 97 8.05 3.51 24.00
CA GLU A 97 7.29 3.75 25.25
C GLU A 97 6.39 4.99 25.14
N ASP A 98 6.82 5.99 24.37
CA ASP A 98 6.10 7.24 24.14
C ASP A 98 4.93 7.12 23.15
N ILE A 99 4.81 5.98 22.46
CA ILE A 99 3.69 5.62 21.58
C ILE A 99 2.65 4.76 22.32
N ARG A 100 3.10 3.96 23.30
CA ARG A 100 2.25 3.07 24.09
C ARG A 100 1.39 3.90 25.04
N ASP A 101 0.11 3.54 25.17
CA ASP A 101 -0.74 4.21 26.16
C ASP A 101 -0.60 3.59 27.54
N ASN A 102 -0.42 2.26 27.62
CA ASN A 102 -0.31 1.55 28.89
C ASN A 102 0.37 0.17 28.71
N TYR A 103 0.84 -0.40 29.82
CA TYR A 103 1.48 -1.70 29.93
C TYR A 103 0.73 -2.56 30.96
N GLY A 104 0.52 -3.82 30.64
CA GLY A 104 -0.09 -4.75 31.59
C GLY A 104 0.02 -6.19 31.13
N ASP A 105 0.11 -7.09 32.10
CA ASP A 105 0.16 -8.52 31.81
C ASP A 105 -1.15 -8.98 31.17
N LEU A 106 -1.04 -9.77 30.10
CA LEU A 106 -2.17 -10.25 29.32
C LEU A 106 -3.20 -10.99 30.16
N TRP A 107 -2.73 -11.81 31.11
CA TRP A 107 -3.58 -12.62 31.98
C TRP A 107 -4.54 -11.79 32.85
N ASN A 108 -4.21 -10.51 33.10
CA ASN A 108 -4.99 -9.59 33.93
C ASN A 108 -6.02 -8.84 33.09
N LEU A 109 -5.81 -8.80 31.77
CA LEU A 109 -6.60 -8.05 30.81
C LEU A 109 -7.54 -8.95 29.99
N TYR A 110 -7.32 -10.28 30.04
CA TYR A 110 -7.98 -11.26 29.18
C TYR A 110 -8.80 -12.29 29.97
N ASP A 111 -10.12 -12.28 29.78
CA ASP A 111 -11.02 -13.23 30.44
C ASP A 111 -10.77 -14.67 29.93
N ASN A 112 -10.69 -15.65 30.83
CA ASN A 112 -10.43 -17.06 30.51
C ASN A 112 -9.12 -17.30 29.74
N PHE A 113 -8.08 -16.51 29.99
CA PHE A 113 -6.75 -16.63 29.37
C PHE A 113 -6.26 -18.08 29.23
N ASP A 114 -6.36 -18.89 30.29
CA ASP A 114 -5.89 -20.28 30.32
C ASP A 114 -6.69 -21.24 29.42
N LYS A 115 -7.88 -20.84 28.97
CA LYS A 115 -8.77 -21.66 28.13
C LYS A 115 -8.63 -21.34 26.64
N VAL A 116 -7.79 -20.37 26.28
CA VAL A 116 -7.61 -19.92 24.89
C VAL A 116 -6.49 -20.73 24.23
N ASP A 117 -6.76 -21.28 23.04
CA ASP A 117 -5.70 -21.82 22.18
C ASP A 117 -4.95 -20.67 21.50
N TRP A 118 -3.94 -20.16 22.20
CA TRP A 118 -3.12 -19.05 21.74
C TRP A 118 -2.29 -19.37 20.50
N LYS A 119 -1.90 -20.64 20.31
CA LYS A 119 -1.16 -21.07 19.12
C LYS A 119 -2.05 -21.03 17.88
N GLN A 120 -3.30 -21.50 18.02
CA GLN A 120 -4.28 -21.42 16.95
C GLN A 120 -4.63 -19.97 16.63
N LYS A 121 -4.89 -19.13 17.64
CA LYS A 121 -5.19 -17.71 17.42
C LYS A 121 -4.02 -16.95 16.78
N HIS A 122 -2.79 -17.20 17.22
CA HIS A 122 -1.59 -16.63 16.59
C HIS A 122 -1.52 -17.03 15.12
N SER A 123 -1.72 -18.32 14.82
CA SER A 123 -1.72 -18.81 13.43
C SER A 123 -2.80 -18.11 12.59
N LEU A 124 -4.01 -17.91 13.14
CA LEU A 124 -5.06 -17.17 12.43
C LEU A 124 -4.69 -15.70 12.20
N ALA A 125 -4.06 -15.04 13.19
CA ALA A 125 -3.61 -13.66 13.05
C ALA A 125 -2.52 -13.48 11.98
N ILE A 126 -1.56 -14.40 11.92
CA ILE A 126 -0.56 -14.42 10.84
C ILE A 126 -1.22 -14.67 9.49
N THR A 127 -2.19 -15.59 9.39
CA THR A 127 -2.94 -15.83 8.14
C THR A 127 -3.69 -14.57 7.69
N GLU A 128 -4.36 -13.86 8.61
CA GLU A 128 -5.08 -12.62 8.31
C GLU A 128 -4.11 -11.53 7.83
N PHE A 129 -2.97 -11.38 8.50
CA PHE A 129 -1.93 -10.41 8.14
C PHE A 129 -1.28 -10.73 6.80
N ALA A 130 -0.86 -11.99 6.61
CA ALA A 130 -0.28 -12.47 5.37
C ALA A 130 -1.25 -12.28 4.19
N LYS A 131 -2.53 -12.59 4.41
CA LYS A 131 -3.58 -12.28 3.44
C LYS A 131 -3.59 -10.78 3.15
N GLU A 132 -3.84 -9.93 4.16
CA GLU A 132 -3.99 -8.46 4.02
C GLU A 132 -2.84 -7.81 3.24
N TYR A 133 -1.59 -8.23 3.48
CA TYR A 133 -0.41 -7.63 2.86
C TYR A 133 0.16 -8.44 1.69
N GLY A 134 -0.49 -9.54 1.30
CA GLY A 134 -0.10 -10.34 0.14
C GLY A 134 1.15 -11.18 0.31
N ILE A 135 1.43 -11.63 1.53
CA ILE A 135 2.54 -12.52 1.85
C ILE A 135 2.09 -13.95 1.57
N SER A 136 2.80 -14.68 0.70
CA SER A 136 2.55 -16.12 0.50
C SER A 136 3.20 -16.93 1.62
N GLU A 137 2.71 -18.15 1.87
CA GLU A 137 3.33 -19.04 2.88
C GLU A 137 4.79 -19.37 2.54
N GLU A 138 5.16 -19.42 1.26
CA GLU A 138 6.54 -19.64 0.81
C GLU A 138 7.48 -18.48 1.17
N GLN A 139 6.92 -17.29 1.41
CA GLN A 139 7.69 -16.12 1.85
C GLN A 139 7.88 -16.09 3.37
N LEU A 140 7.14 -16.90 4.15
CA LEU A 140 7.27 -16.93 5.59
C LEU A 140 8.40 -17.90 6.02
N PRO A 141 9.20 -17.56 7.05
CA PRO A 141 9.19 -16.31 7.83
C PRO A 141 9.67 -15.10 7.02
N ALA A 142 9.14 -13.89 7.27
CA ALA A 142 9.53 -12.67 6.55
C ALA A 142 9.72 -11.47 7.48
N ILE A 143 10.60 -10.54 7.08
CA ILE A 143 10.56 -9.17 7.61
C ILE A 143 9.55 -8.36 6.80
N PHE A 144 8.59 -7.76 7.49
CA PHE A 144 7.72 -6.72 6.99
C PHE A 144 8.31 -5.36 7.36
N VAL A 145 8.71 -4.57 6.37
CA VAL A 145 9.29 -3.22 6.55
C VAL A 145 8.31 -2.20 6.00
N TRP A 146 7.74 -1.35 6.85
CA TRP A 146 6.79 -0.32 6.45
C TRP A 146 7.40 1.07 6.62
N ASN A 147 7.54 1.82 5.52
CA ASN A 147 7.91 3.22 5.56
C ASN A 147 6.67 4.09 5.84
N LEU A 148 6.66 4.75 6.99
CA LEU A 148 5.55 5.59 7.46
C LEU A 148 5.45 6.94 6.72
N GLN A 149 6.53 7.37 6.08
CA GLN A 149 6.57 8.61 5.31
C GLN A 149 5.90 8.41 3.94
N THR A 150 6.23 7.32 3.25
CA THR A 150 5.70 6.99 1.90
C THR A 150 4.47 6.09 1.95
N SER A 151 4.15 5.51 3.11
CA SER A 151 3.12 4.47 3.28
C SER A 151 3.38 3.21 2.43
N ARG A 152 4.60 3.02 1.91
CA ARG A 152 5.04 1.83 1.18
C ARG A 152 5.57 0.78 2.14
N TYR A 153 5.39 -0.49 1.80
CA TYR A 153 5.97 -1.59 2.57
C TYR A 153 6.72 -2.59 1.68
N LYS A 154 7.62 -3.33 2.31
CA LYS A 154 8.41 -4.41 1.70
C LYS A 154 8.26 -5.68 2.53
N ILE A 155 8.25 -6.80 1.83
CA ILE A 155 8.25 -8.15 2.40
C ILE A 155 9.56 -8.80 2.01
N MET A 156 10.31 -9.26 3.00
CA MET A 156 11.67 -9.78 2.87
C MET A 156 11.75 -11.19 3.46
N PRO A 157 11.64 -12.25 2.63
CA PRO A 157 11.61 -13.65 3.08
C PRO A 157 12.92 -14.12 3.74
N LEU A 158 12.87 -14.47 5.01
CA LEU A 158 14.02 -14.93 5.76
C LEU A 158 14.25 -16.43 5.63
N LYS A 159 15.51 -16.83 5.74
CA LYS A 159 15.88 -18.22 6.04
C LYS A 159 15.77 -18.46 7.53
N ALA A 160 15.50 -19.71 7.92
CA ALA A 160 15.30 -20.09 9.32
C ALA A 160 16.48 -19.75 10.25
N ASP A 161 17.71 -19.73 9.73
CA ASP A 161 18.97 -19.52 10.46
C ASP A 161 19.49 -18.06 10.42
N GLU A 162 18.74 -17.14 9.81
CA GLU A 162 19.20 -15.77 9.63
C GLU A 162 19.29 -14.96 10.92
N ASN A 163 20.31 -14.09 10.98
CA ASN A 163 20.54 -13.21 12.11
C ASN A 163 19.95 -11.82 11.84
N LEU A 164 18.73 -11.61 12.33
CA LEU A 164 18.00 -10.35 12.12
C LEU A 164 18.75 -9.12 12.67
N TYR A 165 19.43 -9.23 13.82
CA TYR A 165 20.25 -8.12 14.33
C TYR A 165 21.35 -7.72 13.33
N GLN A 166 22.02 -8.69 12.69
CA GLN A 166 23.06 -8.38 11.69
C GLN A 166 22.46 -7.72 10.44
N ILE A 167 21.28 -8.17 9.99
CA ILE A 167 20.56 -7.57 8.86
C ILE A 167 20.22 -6.10 9.17
N ILE A 168 19.57 -5.84 10.31
CA ILE A 168 19.21 -4.47 10.74
C ILE A 168 20.47 -3.62 10.89
N LYS A 169 21.54 -4.16 11.48
CA LYS A 169 22.81 -3.45 11.66
C LYS A 169 23.42 -3.01 10.34
N LYS A 170 23.43 -3.88 9.32
CA LYS A 170 23.90 -3.50 7.99
C LYS A 170 23.04 -2.39 7.37
N VAL A 171 21.72 -2.46 7.54
CA VAL A 171 20.82 -1.42 7.04
C VAL A 171 21.11 -0.08 7.70
N ILE A 172 21.21 -0.02 9.04
CA ILE A 172 21.52 1.20 9.76
C ILE A 172 22.87 1.78 9.33
N ILE A 173 23.91 0.96 9.20
CA ILE A 173 25.23 1.41 8.73
C ILE A 173 25.14 2.04 7.33
N LYS A 174 24.33 1.48 6.41
CA LYS A 174 24.15 2.05 5.06
C LYS A 174 23.32 3.35 5.11
N LEU A 175 22.33 3.42 5.99
CA LEU A 175 21.51 4.63 6.18
C LEU A 175 22.30 5.79 6.77
N GLU A 176 23.20 5.53 7.72
CA GLU A 176 24.10 6.53 8.31
C GLU A 176 25.03 7.13 7.25
N LYS A 177 25.67 6.28 6.44
CA LYS A 177 26.53 6.73 5.34
C LYS A 177 25.81 7.63 4.33
N LEU A 178 24.55 7.32 4.05
CA LEU A 178 23.73 8.14 3.15
C LEU A 178 23.40 9.52 3.76
N GLY A 179 23.27 9.61 5.08
CA GLY A 179 23.03 10.86 5.80
C GLY A 179 24.26 11.76 5.94
N ASP A 180 25.47 11.22 5.79
CA ASP A 180 26.71 12.01 5.78
C ASP A 180 26.96 12.69 4.42
N GLU A 181 26.25 12.28 3.37
CA GLU A 181 26.35 12.81 2.00
C GLU A 181 25.33 13.95 1.71
N ASP A 182 24.56 14.38 2.72
CA ASP A 182 23.37 15.27 2.68
C ASP A 182 23.64 16.77 2.33
N GLY A 183 24.67 17.05 1.54
CA GLY A 183 24.94 18.40 1.03
C GLY A 183 23.95 18.88 -0.05
N GLU A 184 23.42 17.99 -0.88
CA GLU A 184 22.51 18.34 -1.97
C GLU A 184 21.57 17.18 -2.32
N LEU A 185 20.31 17.49 -2.65
CA LEU A 185 19.29 16.64 -3.34
C LEU A 185 18.15 16.03 -2.48
N GLY A 186 17.21 16.88 -2.07
CA GLY A 186 15.88 16.43 -1.64
C GLY A 186 15.14 15.57 -2.70
N LYS A 187 14.27 14.68 -2.19
CA LYS A 187 13.48 13.61 -2.86
C LYS A 187 14.22 12.32 -3.27
N ASN A 188 15.42 12.40 -3.84
CA ASN A 188 16.18 11.19 -4.22
C ASN A 188 16.54 10.33 -2.99
N LEU A 189 16.73 10.97 -1.84
CA LEU A 189 17.06 10.29 -0.57
C LEU A 189 16.00 9.31 -0.07
N VAL A 190 14.70 9.55 -0.29
CA VAL A 190 13.67 8.64 0.26
C VAL A 190 13.70 7.30 -0.49
N ASP A 191 13.78 7.34 -1.81
CA ASP A 191 13.90 6.13 -2.64
C ASP A 191 15.25 5.44 -2.43
N GLN A 192 16.33 6.20 -2.24
CA GLN A 192 17.64 5.64 -1.88
C GLN A 192 17.61 4.93 -0.52
N LYS A 193 16.96 5.52 0.49
CA LYS A 193 16.78 4.90 1.80
C LYS A 193 15.93 3.63 1.74
N GLU A 194 14.91 3.60 0.89
CA GLU A 194 14.13 2.37 0.66
C GLU A 194 14.89 1.31 -0.12
N LYS A 195 15.73 1.72 -1.08
CA LYS A 195 16.57 0.82 -1.86
C LYS A 195 17.66 0.14 -1.01
N ILE A 196 18.14 0.80 0.04
CA ILE A 196 19.11 0.19 0.98
C ILE A 196 18.59 -1.12 1.54
N TRP A 197 17.28 -1.24 1.81
CA TRP A 197 16.70 -2.49 2.26
C TRP A 197 16.86 -3.61 1.22
N ASP A 198 16.60 -3.32 -0.06
CA ASP A 198 16.79 -4.29 -1.16
C ASP A 198 18.27 -4.64 -1.31
N ASP A 199 19.15 -3.63 -1.32
CA ASP A 199 20.58 -3.83 -1.50
C ASP A 199 21.20 -4.66 -0.36
N VAL A 200 20.75 -4.50 0.88
CA VAL A 200 21.19 -5.36 1.99
C VAL A 200 20.65 -6.76 1.81
N PHE A 201 19.38 -6.90 1.47
CA PHE A 201 18.74 -8.20 1.36
C PHE A 201 19.32 -9.03 0.19
N ASP A 202 19.53 -8.42 -0.97
CA ASP A 202 20.23 -9.03 -2.11
C ASP A 202 21.66 -9.46 -1.77
N GLU A 203 22.34 -8.71 -0.89
CA GLU A 203 23.68 -9.08 -0.39
C GLU A 203 23.63 -10.34 0.50
N TYR A 204 22.56 -10.50 1.30
CA TYR A 204 22.38 -11.66 2.19
C TYR A 204 21.93 -12.92 1.45
N HIS A 205 21.04 -12.79 0.46
CA HIS A 205 20.47 -13.93 -0.25
C HIS A 205 21.18 -14.26 -1.57
N GLY A 206 22.06 -13.37 -2.06
CA GLY A 206 22.49 -13.33 -3.45
C GLY A 206 21.34 -12.79 -4.30
N LYS A 207 21.63 -11.95 -5.32
CA LYS A 207 20.63 -11.29 -6.19
C LYS A 207 19.42 -12.20 -6.42
N MET A 208 18.35 -11.98 -5.68
CA MET A 208 17.10 -12.66 -6.00
C MET A 208 16.60 -11.96 -7.25
N GLU A 209 16.31 -12.71 -8.31
CA GLU A 209 15.53 -12.15 -9.41
C GLU A 209 14.16 -11.77 -8.83
N HIS A 210 14.04 -10.52 -8.38
CA HIS A 210 12.75 -9.87 -8.26
C HIS A 210 12.13 -9.95 -9.65
N LYS A 211 11.32 -10.98 -9.89
CA LYS A 211 10.47 -11.06 -11.08
C LYS A 211 9.50 -9.89 -10.99
N LYS A 212 9.95 -8.73 -11.47
CA LYS A 212 9.09 -7.63 -11.87
C LYS A 212 8.23 -8.17 -12.99
N SER A 213 7.06 -8.69 -12.62
CA SER A 213 6.04 -9.06 -13.56
C SER A 213 5.43 -7.76 -14.09
N ASN A 214 6.13 -7.13 -15.03
CA ASN A 214 5.62 -6.00 -15.83
C ASN A 214 4.49 -6.44 -16.77
N ALA A 215 4.17 -7.73 -16.83
CA ALA A 215 3.08 -8.26 -17.62
C ALA A 215 1.73 -7.79 -17.05
N ILE A 216 0.95 -7.13 -17.90
CA ILE A 216 -0.45 -6.78 -17.63
C ILE A 216 -1.27 -8.07 -17.76
N PRO A 217 -2.11 -8.43 -16.78
CA PRO A 217 -3.02 -9.57 -16.91
C PRO A 217 -3.87 -9.45 -18.18
N ALA A 218 -4.04 -10.55 -18.92
CA ALA A 218 -4.70 -10.55 -20.23
C ALA A 218 -6.13 -9.99 -20.17
N GLU A 219 -6.83 -10.20 -19.05
CA GLU A 219 -8.14 -9.65 -18.76
C GLU A 219 -8.15 -8.12 -18.68
N HIS A 220 -7.12 -7.50 -18.09
CA HIS A 220 -6.98 -6.05 -18.02
C HIS A 220 -6.56 -5.48 -19.37
N GLU A 221 -5.72 -6.22 -20.09
CA GLU A 221 -5.13 -5.81 -21.35
C GLU A 221 -6.20 -5.51 -22.41
N LYS A 222 -7.26 -6.30 -22.50
CA LYS A 222 -8.36 -6.06 -23.45
C LYS A 222 -8.99 -4.66 -23.25
N ILE A 223 -9.36 -4.33 -22.01
CA ILE A 223 -10.02 -3.05 -21.69
C ILE A 223 -9.05 -1.89 -21.87
N LEU A 224 -7.79 -2.04 -21.44
CA LEU A 224 -6.76 -1.03 -21.65
C LEU A 224 -6.49 -0.79 -23.15
N LYS A 225 -6.44 -1.84 -23.98
CA LYS A 225 -6.26 -1.72 -25.44
C LYS A 225 -7.38 -0.91 -26.08
N GLU A 226 -8.63 -1.20 -25.77
CA GLU A 226 -9.78 -0.44 -26.31
C GLU A 226 -9.80 1.00 -25.79
N LEU A 227 -9.46 1.21 -24.52
CA LEU A 227 -9.35 2.54 -23.94
C LEU A 227 -8.27 3.38 -24.64
N PHE A 228 -7.08 2.83 -24.89
CA PHE A 228 -6.03 3.52 -25.63
C PHE A 228 -6.46 3.83 -27.07
N ARG A 229 -7.14 2.89 -27.75
CA ARG A 229 -7.69 3.13 -29.10
C ARG A 229 -8.67 4.30 -29.10
N ALA A 230 -9.56 4.37 -28.11
CA ALA A 230 -10.49 5.48 -27.94
C ALA A 230 -9.75 6.80 -27.71
N CYS A 231 -8.75 6.81 -26.80
CA CYS A 231 -7.95 7.99 -26.50
C CYS A 231 -7.21 8.53 -27.73
N VAL A 232 -6.59 7.66 -28.53
CA VAL A 232 -5.88 8.07 -29.76
C VAL A 232 -6.81 8.69 -30.78
N ARG A 233 -8.00 8.12 -30.98
CA ARG A 233 -9.00 8.68 -31.89
C ARG A 233 -9.50 10.04 -31.40
N MET A 234 -9.69 10.20 -30.09
CA MET A 234 -10.05 11.47 -29.48
C MET A 234 -8.96 12.53 -29.66
N GLN A 235 -7.69 12.17 -29.40
CA GLN A 235 -6.52 13.03 -29.57
C GLN A 235 -6.37 13.54 -31.02
N GLY A 236 -6.73 12.71 -31.99
CA GLY A 236 -6.71 13.08 -33.41
C GLY A 236 -7.84 14.02 -33.84
N ASN A 237 -8.81 14.30 -32.96
CA ASN A 237 -9.97 15.11 -33.27
C ASN A 237 -9.95 16.44 -32.51
N SER A 238 -9.72 17.53 -33.26
CA SER A 238 -9.68 18.90 -32.73
C SER A 238 -10.93 19.37 -31.99
N ALA A 239 -12.08 18.72 -32.20
CA ALA A 239 -13.31 19.03 -31.47
C ALA A 239 -13.21 18.72 -29.96
N TYR A 240 -12.21 17.95 -29.53
CA TYR A 240 -11.95 17.63 -28.13
C TYR A 240 -10.85 18.50 -27.50
N TYR A 241 -10.23 19.41 -28.25
CA TYR A 241 -9.20 20.31 -27.75
C TYR A 241 -9.86 21.40 -26.90
N GLY A 242 -9.44 21.51 -25.64
CA GLY A 242 -10.05 22.42 -24.66
C GLY A 242 -11.48 22.05 -24.21
N SER A 243 -12.03 20.91 -24.65
CA SER A 243 -13.38 20.48 -24.26
C SER A 243 -13.47 20.06 -22.80
N GLU A 244 -14.67 20.21 -22.23
CA GLU A 244 -14.94 19.77 -20.87
C GLU A 244 -14.79 18.26 -20.73
N GLU A 245 -14.46 17.83 -19.51
CA GLU A 245 -14.22 16.43 -19.15
C GLU A 245 -15.39 15.52 -19.54
N ASN A 246 -16.63 15.94 -19.25
CA ASN A 246 -17.84 15.18 -19.56
C ASN A 246 -17.97 14.83 -21.05
N TYR A 247 -17.64 15.78 -21.95
CA TYR A 247 -17.70 15.52 -23.40
C TYR A 247 -16.64 14.50 -23.84
N ARG A 248 -15.48 14.49 -23.19
CA ARG A 248 -14.43 13.49 -23.44
C ARG A 248 -14.86 12.13 -22.88
N ASN A 249 -15.45 12.10 -21.69
CA ASN A 249 -15.94 10.88 -21.04
C ASN A 249 -17.05 10.21 -21.87
N ASP A 250 -18.01 10.99 -22.39
CA ASP A 250 -19.05 10.53 -23.31
C ASP A 250 -18.44 9.89 -24.56
N TYR A 251 -17.44 10.52 -25.17
CA TYR A 251 -16.76 9.98 -26.34
C TYR A 251 -16.04 8.66 -26.02
N ILE A 252 -15.30 8.60 -24.90
CA ILE A 252 -14.61 7.39 -24.47
C ILE A 252 -15.62 6.26 -24.23
N ARG A 253 -16.73 6.53 -23.55
CA ARG A 253 -17.80 5.55 -23.33
C ARG A 253 -18.30 4.95 -24.64
N ASP A 254 -18.71 5.81 -25.57
CA ASP A 254 -19.34 5.39 -26.81
C ASP A 254 -18.34 4.60 -27.67
N MET A 255 -17.06 4.96 -27.61
CA MET A 255 -15.99 4.21 -28.27
C MET A 255 -15.74 2.85 -27.63
N LEU A 256 -15.74 2.74 -26.30
CA LEU A 256 -15.61 1.47 -25.59
C LEU A 256 -16.78 0.53 -25.92
N ILE A 257 -18.01 1.06 -25.94
CA ILE A 257 -19.22 0.30 -26.36
C ILE A 257 -19.06 -0.20 -27.80
N THR A 258 -18.60 0.67 -28.70
CA THR A 258 -18.34 0.29 -30.10
C THR A 258 -17.26 -0.79 -30.21
N GLY A 259 -16.27 -0.78 -29.32
CA GLY A 259 -15.23 -1.80 -29.18
C GLY A 259 -15.70 -3.11 -28.52
N GLY A 260 -16.99 -3.23 -28.17
CA GLY A 260 -17.58 -4.42 -27.54
C GLY A 260 -17.32 -4.52 -26.04
N ILE A 261 -17.01 -3.40 -25.37
CA ILE A 261 -16.92 -3.31 -23.91
C ILE A 261 -18.25 -2.78 -23.36
N ASP A 262 -18.82 -3.45 -22.36
CA ASP A 262 -20.03 -2.96 -21.66
C ASP A 262 -19.65 -1.82 -20.70
N ALA A 263 -19.60 -0.61 -21.24
CA ALA A 263 -19.34 0.62 -20.49
C ALA A 263 -20.65 1.35 -20.17
N ARG A 264 -20.87 1.62 -18.88
CA ARG A 264 -22.10 2.21 -18.34
C ARG A 264 -21.80 3.51 -17.61
N ASP A 265 -22.73 4.45 -17.70
CA ASP A 265 -22.78 5.65 -16.86
C ASP A 265 -23.68 5.35 -15.65
N GLN A 266 -23.15 5.45 -14.44
CA GLN A 266 -23.83 5.01 -13.23
C GLN A 266 -25.05 5.88 -12.88
N THR A 267 -25.13 7.12 -13.37
CA THR A 267 -26.30 8.00 -13.13
C THR A 267 -27.62 7.40 -13.62
N ARG A 268 -27.60 6.49 -14.60
CA ARG A 268 -28.81 5.93 -15.22
C ARG A 268 -29.31 4.61 -14.62
N GLN A 269 -28.68 4.10 -13.55
CA GLN A 269 -29.13 2.88 -12.85
C GLN A 269 -29.64 3.10 -11.40
N GLY A 270 -29.88 4.34 -10.97
CA GLY A 270 -30.76 4.61 -9.84
C GLY A 270 -30.24 4.28 -8.43
N LEU A 271 -28.93 4.19 -8.21
CA LEU A 271 -28.33 4.05 -6.87
C LEU A 271 -27.85 5.41 -6.31
N SER A 272 -28.74 6.40 -6.24
CA SER A 272 -28.53 7.55 -5.35
C SER A 272 -29.18 7.27 -4.00
N GLN A 273 -28.57 6.39 -3.18
CA GLN A 273 -28.94 6.34 -1.77
C GLN A 273 -28.07 7.33 -0.98
N ASN A 274 -28.75 8.39 -0.53
CA ASN A 274 -28.33 9.44 0.39
C ASN A 274 -27.60 10.63 -0.23
N GLY A 275 -28.41 11.64 -0.58
CA GLY A 275 -27.97 12.96 -0.97
C GLY A 275 -27.08 13.62 0.08
N LYS A 276 -25.80 13.72 -0.27
CA LYS A 276 -24.94 14.89 -0.06
C LYS A 276 -24.03 14.94 -1.28
N GLU A 277 -24.04 16.05 -1.99
CA GLU A 277 -23.30 16.30 -3.24
C GLU A 277 -21.86 15.77 -3.17
N SER A 278 -21.58 14.67 -3.87
CA SER A 278 -20.21 14.16 -4.06
C SER A 278 -20.08 13.33 -5.34
N GLY A 279 -20.15 14.03 -6.49
CA GLY A 279 -19.57 13.68 -7.79
C GLY A 279 -19.97 12.35 -8.43
N GLU A 280 -20.68 12.40 -9.56
CA GLU A 280 -21.01 11.25 -10.42
C GLU A 280 -19.76 10.48 -10.86
N LEU A 281 -19.82 9.15 -10.87
CA LEU A 281 -18.75 8.29 -11.40
C LEU A 281 -18.70 8.39 -12.93
N ASP A 282 -17.51 8.56 -13.53
CA ASP A 282 -17.42 8.79 -14.97
C ASP A 282 -17.84 7.56 -15.78
N LEU A 283 -17.22 6.39 -15.56
CA LEU A 283 -17.60 5.15 -16.25
C LEU A 283 -17.46 3.92 -15.34
N LEU A 284 -18.41 2.99 -15.51
CA LEU A 284 -18.37 1.65 -14.93
C LEU A 284 -18.29 0.62 -16.05
N ILE A 285 -17.30 -0.26 -16.01
CA ILE A 285 -17.18 -1.37 -16.95
C ILE A 285 -17.72 -2.64 -16.31
N CYS A 286 -18.58 -3.34 -17.04
CA CYS A 286 -19.15 -4.61 -16.62
C CYS A 286 -18.71 -5.78 -17.51
N GLU A 287 -18.61 -6.96 -16.93
CA GLU A 287 -18.55 -8.23 -17.66
C GLU A 287 -19.59 -9.18 -17.07
N ASN A 288 -20.41 -9.80 -17.91
CA ASN A 288 -21.51 -10.68 -17.47
C ASN A 288 -22.39 -10.02 -16.39
N GLU A 289 -22.74 -8.74 -16.58
CA GLU A 289 -23.53 -7.92 -15.66
C GLU A 289 -22.86 -7.55 -14.32
N LEU A 290 -21.63 -8.04 -14.05
CA LEU A 290 -20.88 -7.71 -12.85
C LEU A 290 -19.91 -6.56 -13.09
N PRO A 291 -19.78 -5.60 -12.15
CA PRO A 291 -18.77 -4.56 -12.24
C PRO A 291 -17.38 -5.17 -12.15
N VAL A 292 -16.50 -4.85 -13.10
CA VAL A 292 -15.12 -5.36 -13.11
C VAL A 292 -14.07 -4.26 -12.96
N THR A 293 -14.37 -3.05 -13.42
CA THR A 293 -13.47 -1.91 -13.25
C THR A 293 -14.24 -0.59 -13.31
N VAL A 294 -13.76 0.39 -12.56
CA VAL A 294 -14.21 1.78 -12.62
C VAL A 294 -13.18 2.60 -13.39
N ILE A 295 -13.65 3.51 -14.25
CA ILE A 295 -12.81 4.53 -14.87
C ILE A 295 -13.26 5.88 -14.32
N GLU A 296 -12.34 6.55 -13.63
CA GLU A 296 -12.47 7.95 -13.22
C GLU A 296 -11.56 8.78 -14.11
N ALA A 297 -12.07 9.86 -14.67
CA ALA A 297 -11.34 10.74 -15.57
C ALA A 297 -11.01 12.08 -14.91
N LEU A 298 -9.97 12.73 -15.39
CA LEU A 298 -9.62 14.09 -14.97
C LEU A 298 -8.87 14.88 -16.03
N ASN A 299 -9.21 16.16 -16.16
CA ASN A 299 -8.44 17.14 -16.92
C ASN A 299 -7.27 17.70 -16.09
N LEU A 300 -6.05 17.64 -16.63
CA LEU A 300 -4.83 18.13 -15.98
C LEU A 300 -4.05 19.10 -16.87
N THR A 301 -3.88 20.34 -16.42
CA THR A 301 -2.94 21.30 -17.02
C THR A 301 -1.59 21.36 -16.28
N CYS A 302 -1.50 20.69 -15.13
CA CYS A 302 -0.31 20.51 -14.32
C CYS A 302 -0.50 19.35 -13.33
N VAL A 303 0.54 18.99 -12.57
CA VAL A 303 0.40 18.00 -11.48
C VAL A 303 -0.24 18.68 -10.26
N ASN A 304 -1.56 18.78 -10.28
CA ASN A 304 -2.35 19.31 -9.16
C ASN A 304 -2.61 18.21 -8.14
N LYS A 305 -1.74 18.12 -7.13
CA LYS A 305 -1.73 17.02 -6.15
C LYS A 305 -3.07 16.78 -5.47
N ARG A 306 -3.64 17.83 -4.87
CA ARG A 306 -4.92 17.76 -4.15
C ARG A 306 -6.06 17.31 -5.06
N TYR A 307 -6.02 17.69 -6.33
CA TYR A 307 -7.02 17.28 -7.31
C TYR A 307 -6.88 15.78 -7.62
N ILE A 308 -5.67 15.33 -7.95
CA ILE A 308 -5.37 13.92 -8.22
C ILE A 308 -5.75 13.04 -7.01
N ASP A 309 -5.33 13.41 -5.80
CA ASP A 309 -5.66 12.69 -4.55
C ASP A 309 -7.17 12.50 -4.40
N LYS A 310 -7.96 13.55 -4.69
CA LYS A 310 -9.43 13.52 -4.59
C LYS A 310 -10.06 12.55 -5.59
N HIS A 311 -9.57 12.49 -6.83
CA HIS A 311 -10.09 11.55 -7.83
C HIS A 311 -9.70 10.10 -7.51
N ILE A 312 -8.51 9.87 -6.94
CA ILE A 312 -8.10 8.55 -6.47
C ILE A 312 -8.97 8.08 -5.30
N GLU A 313 -9.23 8.96 -4.32
CA GLU A 313 -10.16 8.68 -3.23
C GLU A 313 -11.58 8.37 -3.75
N LYS A 314 -12.02 9.11 -4.77
CA LYS A 314 -13.31 8.87 -5.44
C LYS A 314 -13.37 7.44 -6.01
N ILE A 315 -12.36 6.98 -6.76
CA ILE A 315 -12.31 5.59 -7.26
C ILE A 315 -12.54 4.59 -6.12
N PHE A 316 -11.83 4.72 -5.00
CA PHE A 316 -11.94 3.76 -3.90
C PHE A 316 -13.30 3.79 -3.21
N ASN A 317 -13.94 4.96 -3.13
CA ASN A 317 -15.29 5.11 -2.58
C ASN A 317 -16.36 4.51 -3.51
N TYR A 318 -16.16 4.62 -4.83
CA TYR A 318 -17.11 4.14 -5.84
C TYR A 318 -16.94 2.67 -6.22
N ASP A 319 -15.85 2.03 -5.79
CA ASP A 319 -15.62 0.59 -5.93
C ASP A 319 -15.87 -0.12 -4.58
N PRO A 320 -17.12 -0.34 -4.14
CA PRO A 320 -17.39 -1.11 -2.92
C PRO A 320 -17.07 -2.61 -3.10
N ALA A 321 -17.07 -3.11 -4.35
CA ALA A 321 -16.84 -4.51 -4.68
C ALA A 321 -15.37 -4.93 -4.48
N GLY A 322 -14.43 -3.97 -4.53
CA GLY A 322 -13.02 -4.28 -4.43
C GLY A 322 -12.48 -4.89 -5.71
N ASN A 323 -12.74 -4.24 -6.84
CA ASN A 323 -12.27 -4.65 -8.16
C ASN A 323 -10.76 -4.94 -8.14
N ARG A 324 -10.35 -5.95 -8.93
CA ARG A 324 -8.92 -6.31 -9.08
C ARG A 324 -8.11 -5.19 -9.71
N TYR A 325 -8.77 -4.33 -10.48
CA TYR A 325 -8.16 -3.12 -10.98
C TYR A 325 -9.17 -2.01 -11.24
N ASN A 326 -8.71 -0.77 -11.15
CA ASN A 326 -9.43 0.42 -11.55
C ASN A 326 -8.54 1.29 -12.45
N ILE A 327 -9.14 2.28 -13.11
CA ILE A 327 -8.45 3.14 -14.07
C ILE A 327 -8.67 4.61 -13.70
N LEU A 328 -7.58 5.36 -13.65
CA LEU A 328 -7.58 6.82 -13.59
C LEU A 328 -7.13 7.35 -14.96
N LEU A 329 -8.03 7.96 -15.71
CA LEU A 329 -7.79 8.48 -17.05
C LEU A 329 -7.51 9.99 -17.01
N SER A 330 -6.26 10.37 -17.18
CA SER A 330 -5.84 11.77 -17.17
C SER A 330 -5.72 12.34 -18.59
N TYR A 331 -6.57 13.32 -18.92
CA TYR A 331 -6.44 14.14 -20.11
C TYR A 331 -5.51 15.33 -19.83
N VAL A 332 -4.28 15.26 -20.34
CA VAL A 332 -3.20 16.15 -19.94
C VAL A 332 -2.96 17.21 -21.01
N THR A 333 -3.03 18.50 -20.67
CA THR A 333 -2.69 19.61 -21.58
C THR A 333 -1.49 20.37 -21.02
N VAL A 334 -0.29 19.98 -21.45
CA VAL A 334 0.99 20.54 -20.97
C VAL A 334 1.97 20.71 -22.13
N VAL A 335 2.91 21.65 -21.97
CA VAL A 335 3.97 21.87 -22.97
C VAL A 335 5.03 20.77 -22.92
N ASP A 336 5.42 20.33 -21.72
CA ASP A 336 6.45 19.32 -21.49
C ASP A 336 5.84 18.10 -20.79
N PHE A 337 5.41 17.14 -21.62
CA PHE A 337 4.76 15.91 -21.17
C PHE A 337 5.72 14.97 -20.41
N PRO A 338 6.96 14.73 -20.86
CA PRO A 338 7.93 13.96 -20.07
C PRO A 338 8.19 14.54 -18.66
N ALA A 339 8.35 15.87 -18.55
CA ALA A 339 8.53 16.49 -17.24
C ALA A 339 7.26 16.43 -16.38
N PHE A 340 6.08 16.49 -16.99
CA PHE A 340 4.82 16.22 -16.31
C PHE A 340 4.77 14.80 -15.74
N LEU A 341 5.04 13.77 -16.56
CA LEU A 341 5.01 12.36 -16.14
C LEU A 341 5.95 12.09 -14.98
N LYS A 342 7.19 12.62 -15.02
CA LYS A 342 8.14 12.52 -13.91
C LYS A 342 7.58 13.09 -12.60
N ARG A 343 6.95 14.27 -12.67
CA ARG A 343 6.33 14.90 -11.49
C ARG A 343 5.08 14.15 -11.03
N TYR A 344 4.33 13.59 -11.96
CA TYR A 344 3.10 12.83 -11.71
C TYR A 344 3.44 11.52 -10.98
N MET A 345 4.35 10.70 -11.51
CA MET A 345 4.82 9.46 -10.85
C MET A 345 5.34 9.74 -9.44
N ALA A 346 6.21 10.75 -9.30
CA ALA A 346 6.74 11.15 -8.00
C ALA A 346 5.65 11.65 -7.01
N HIS A 347 4.48 12.02 -7.51
CA HIS A 347 3.33 12.33 -6.66
C HIS A 347 2.53 11.08 -6.33
N ILE A 348 2.28 10.20 -7.30
CA ILE A 348 1.63 8.90 -7.10
C ILE A 348 2.38 8.05 -6.07
N GLU A 349 3.71 8.03 -6.10
CA GLU A 349 4.53 7.31 -5.11
C GLU A 349 4.48 7.88 -3.70
N ALA A 350 4.23 9.19 -3.56
CA ALA A 350 4.36 9.92 -2.30
C ALA A 350 3.03 10.23 -1.61
N GLN A 351 1.90 10.10 -2.30
CA GLN A 351 0.59 10.38 -1.72
C GLN A 351 0.18 9.31 -0.71
N THR A 352 -0.81 9.63 0.12
CA THR A 352 -1.40 8.65 1.06
C THR A 352 -2.57 7.94 0.41
N TYR A 353 -2.51 6.61 0.36
CA TYR A 353 -3.60 5.79 -0.15
C TYR A 353 -4.47 5.26 0.99
N PRO A 354 -5.78 5.03 0.77
CA PRO A 354 -6.63 4.29 1.70
C PRO A 354 -6.18 2.84 1.93
N TYR A 355 -5.46 2.27 0.95
CA TYR A 355 -4.93 0.91 0.97
C TYR A 355 -3.41 0.91 0.89
N PRO A 356 -2.70 -0.01 1.57
CA PRO A 356 -1.25 -0.09 1.51
C PRO A 356 -0.72 -0.22 0.08
N LEU A 357 0.06 0.78 -0.34
CA LEU A 357 0.74 0.79 -1.64
C LEU A 357 1.98 -0.09 -1.58
N SER A 358 2.16 -0.93 -2.59
CA SER A 358 3.29 -1.85 -2.70
C SER A 358 4.32 -1.38 -3.73
N GLU A 359 3.87 -0.97 -4.92
CA GLU A 359 4.78 -0.62 -6.04
C GLU A 359 4.12 0.40 -6.96
N VAL A 360 4.93 1.27 -7.58
CA VAL A 360 4.52 2.13 -8.69
C VAL A 360 5.54 1.98 -9.81
N GLU A 361 5.07 1.73 -11.02
CA GLU A 361 5.94 1.50 -12.18
C GLU A 361 5.29 1.98 -13.48
N GLU A 362 6.11 2.40 -14.44
CA GLU A 362 5.65 2.59 -15.82
C GLU A 362 5.51 1.22 -16.50
N CYS A 363 4.39 0.99 -17.19
CA CYS A 363 4.15 -0.24 -17.92
C CYS A 363 4.23 0.00 -19.42
N ALA A 364 4.88 -0.93 -20.11
CA ALA A 364 4.83 -1.00 -21.57
C ALA A 364 3.74 -1.99 -21.99
N MET A 365 2.89 -1.58 -22.94
CA MET A 365 2.06 -2.51 -23.72
C MET A 365 2.78 -2.70 -25.05
N GLU A 366 3.35 -3.90 -25.29
CA GLU A 366 4.22 -4.13 -26.47
C GLU A 366 3.54 -3.75 -27.80
N GLU A 367 2.21 -3.91 -27.89
CA GLU A 367 1.42 -3.59 -29.08
C GLU A 367 0.95 -2.12 -29.15
N ILE A 368 1.12 -1.34 -28.07
CA ILE A 368 0.64 0.04 -27.93
C ILE A 368 1.78 0.89 -27.36
N SER A 369 2.63 1.41 -28.26
CA SER A 369 3.70 2.35 -27.94
C SER A 369 3.40 3.70 -28.56
N PHE A 370 2.83 4.61 -27.77
CA PHE A 370 2.60 6.00 -28.18
C PHE A 370 3.43 6.92 -27.29
N THR A 371 4.13 7.88 -27.88
CA THR A 371 4.96 8.83 -27.12
C THR A 371 4.14 9.88 -26.38
N ASN A 372 2.88 10.06 -26.78
CA ASN A 372 1.94 11.06 -26.24
C ASN A 372 0.91 10.44 -25.30
N SER A 373 1.12 9.18 -24.88
CA SER A 373 0.34 8.58 -23.82
C SER A 373 1.17 7.56 -23.04
N THR A 374 0.99 7.50 -21.73
CA THR A 374 1.75 6.61 -20.85
C THR A 374 0.82 5.86 -19.94
N LEU A 375 1.13 4.58 -19.72
CA LEU A 375 0.48 3.74 -18.72
C LEU A 375 1.39 3.63 -17.50
N ILE A 376 0.92 4.11 -16.36
CA ILE A 376 1.58 3.88 -15.07
C ILE A 376 0.68 2.94 -14.27
N LYS A 377 1.28 2.01 -13.53
CA LYS A 377 0.60 1.07 -12.65
C LYS A 377 1.00 1.36 -11.22
N SER A 378 0.01 1.57 -10.35
CA SER A 378 0.20 1.53 -8.91
C SER A 378 -0.44 0.25 -8.35
N THR A 379 0.33 -0.52 -7.61
CA THR A 379 -0.09 -1.78 -7.00
C THR A 379 -0.39 -1.53 -5.53
N TYR A 380 -1.57 -1.94 -5.08
CA TYR A 380 -1.99 -1.85 -3.68
C TYR A 380 -2.66 -3.14 -3.23
N TYR A 381 -2.79 -3.34 -1.93
CA TYR A 381 -3.47 -4.50 -1.37
C TYR A 381 -4.77 -4.11 -0.68
N ARG A 382 -5.86 -4.77 -1.09
CA ARG A 382 -7.20 -4.54 -0.56
C ARG A 382 -7.84 -5.87 -0.19
N SER A 383 -8.21 -6.03 1.08
CA SER A 383 -8.80 -7.28 1.61
C SER A 383 -7.92 -8.51 1.34
N GLY A 384 -6.62 -8.28 1.29
CA GLY A 384 -5.60 -9.26 0.97
C GLY A 384 -5.52 -9.76 -0.46
N HIS A 385 -6.09 -9.01 -1.39
CA HIS A 385 -5.89 -9.22 -2.81
C HIS A 385 -4.99 -8.13 -3.37
N LYS A 386 -4.00 -8.53 -4.16
CA LYS A 386 -3.20 -7.62 -4.99
C LYS A 386 -4.15 -6.99 -6.01
N CYS A 387 -4.26 -5.68 -5.95
CA CYS A 387 -5.08 -4.85 -6.84
C CYS A 387 -4.20 -3.85 -7.57
N THR A 388 -4.70 -3.30 -8.66
CA THR A 388 -3.97 -2.35 -9.51
C THR A 388 -4.80 -1.11 -9.81
N LEU A 389 -4.23 0.07 -9.66
CA LEU A 389 -4.77 1.29 -10.25
C LEU A 389 -3.90 1.65 -11.45
N TYR A 390 -4.49 1.58 -12.64
CA TYR A 390 -3.85 2.02 -13.87
C TYR A 390 -4.06 3.52 -14.03
N HIS A 391 -2.99 4.26 -14.18
CA HIS A 391 -3.00 5.68 -14.49
C HIS A 391 -2.70 5.83 -15.99
N VAL A 392 -3.73 6.14 -16.76
CA VAL A 392 -3.64 6.35 -18.20
C VAL A 392 -3.48 7.85 -18.43
N CYS A 393 -2.28 8.30 -18.75
CA CYS A 393 -2.00 9.72 -19.04
C CYS A 393 -1.99 9.93 -20.54
N VAL A 394 -2.81 10.85 -21.06
CA VAL A 394 -3.00 11.09 -22.50
C VAL A 394 -2.79 12.58 -22.78
N LEU A 395 -1.78 12.93 -23.60
CA LEU A 395 -1.49 14.32 -23.96
C LEU A 395 -2.54 14.83 -24.96
N ILE A 396 -3.36 15.80 -24.55
CA ILE A 396 -4.28 16.52 -25.43
C ILE A 396 -3.58 17.79 -25.95
N PRO A 397 -3.49 17.97 -27.27
CA PRO A 397 -2.88 19.15 -27.91
C PRO A 397 -3.46 20.49 -27.48
#